data_AF-A0A6M3XQB6-F1
#
_entry.id   AF-A0A6M3XQB6-F1
#
_cell.length_a   1.000
_cell.length_b   1.000
_cell.length_c   1.000
_cell.angle_alpha   90.00
_cell.angle_beta   90.00
_cell.angle_gamma   90.00
#
_symmetry.space_group_name_H-M   'P 1'
#
loop_
_entity.id
_entity.type
_entity.pdbx_description
1 polymer ?
#
loop_
_entity_poly.entity_id
_entity_poly.type
_entity_poly.pdbx_seq_one_letter_code
_entity_poly.pdbx_strand_id
1 'polypeptide(L)'
;MLKVCYNKNMRKTILTILVSIAVSLCVCFLLIDREPVMQGVSQGNEYVATSTASSNNYGAFTNDQLLKTGWGTLGSVVITGANTGVINFYNASTSDITKRTGNKATTTLLIASMPASLTAGTYVFDAIFTNGLWLELESGSMPTTTILYR
;
A
#
# COMPACT_ATOMS: atom_id res chain seq x y z
N MET A 1 0.56 -80.87 -2.88
CA MET A 1 0.19 -79.73 -3.75
C MET A 1 -1.26 -79.34 -3.41
N LEU A 2 -1.46 -78.32 -2.57
CA LEU A 2 -2.80 -77.93 -2.09
C LEU A 2 -3.47 -77.00 -3.10
N LYS A 3 -4.60 -77.43 -3.65
CA LYS A 3 -5.42 -76.68 -4.61
C LYS A 3 -6.36 -75.77 -3.82
N VAL A 4 -6.04 -74.49 -3.73
CA VAL A 4 -6.90 -73.49 -3.08
C VAL A 4 -8.13 -73.25 -3.95
N CYS A 5 -9.29 -73.78 -3.53
CA CYS A 5 -10.57 -73.53 -4.18
C CYS A 5 -11.04 -72.10 -3.88
N TYR A 6 -10.85 -71.20 -4.85
CA TYR A 6 -11.28 -69.82 -4.74
C TYR A 6 -12.78 -69.70 -5.00
N ASN A 7 -13.56 -69.35 -3.98
CA ASN A 7 -15.02 -69.18 -4.09
C ASN A 7 -15.35 -68.01 -5.03
N LYS A 8 -16.17 -68.26 -6.06
CA LYS A 8 -16.58 -67.24 -7.06
C LYS A 8 -17.23 -66.01 -6.41
N ASN A 9 -17.89 -66.16 -5.27
CA ASN A 9 -18.50 -65.05 -4.55
C ASN A 9 -17.45 -64.12 -3.91
N MET A 10 -16.29 -64.66 -3.51
CA MET A 10 -15.19 -63.88 -2.94
C MET A 10 -14.54 -62.94 -3.95
N ARG A 11 -14.49 -63.33 -5.24
CA ARG A 11 -13.99 -62.47 -6.33
C ARG A 11 -14.86 -61.25 -6.54
N LYS A 12 -16.18 -61.42 -6.48
CA LYS A 12 -17.12 -60.31 -6.66
C LYS A 12 -16.96 -59.30 -5.53
N THR A 13 -16.92 -59.76 -4.27
CA THR A 13 -16.76 -58.88 -3.10
C THR A 13 -15.47 -58.05 -3.15
N ILE A 14 -14.34 -58.65 -3.54
CA ILE A 14 -13.06 -57.94 -3.64
C ILE A 14 -13.10 -56.87 -4.74
N LEU A 15 -13.76 -57.16 -5.85
CA LEU A 15 -13.86 -56.21 -6.97
C LEU A 15 -14.77 -55.02 -6.61
N THR A 16 -15.85 -55.24 -5.86
CA THR A 16 -16.70 -54.15 -5.37
C THR A 16 -15.96 -53.22 -4.41
N ILE A 17 -15.13 -53.77 -3.51
CA ILE A 17 -14.33 -53.00 -2.55
C ILE A 17 -13.27 -52.14 -3.26
N LEU A 18 -12.60 -52.70 -4.27
CA LEU A 18 -11.61 -51.95 -5.05
C LEU A 18 -12.25 -50.77 -5.80
N VAL A 19 -13.43 -50.99 -6.39
CA VAL A 19 -14.18 -49.92 -7.07
C VAL A 19 -14.61 -48.83 -6.08
N SER A 20 -15.10 -49.19 -4.88
CA SER A 20 -15.49 -48.17 -3.89
C SER A 20 -14.30 -47.32 -3.43
N ILE A 21 -13.12 -47.92 -3.22
CA ILE A 21 -11.91 -47.20 -2.84
C ILE A 21 -11.47 -46.23 -3.94
N ALA A 22 -11.48 -46.68 -5.21
CA ALA A 22 -11.11 -45.84 -6.35
C ALA A 22 -12.05 -44.63 -6.51
N VAL A 23 -13.35 -44.82 -6.31
CA VAL A 23 -14.34 -43.74 -6.36
C VAL A 23 -14.13 -42.74 -5.23
N SER A 24 -13.92 -43.21 -3.99
CA SER A 24 -13.65 -42.32 -2.85
C SER A 24 -12.37 -41.51 -3.03
N LEU A 25 -11.30 -42.10 -3.57
CA LEU A 25 -10.06 -41.38 -3.90
C LEU A 25 -10.28 -40.33 -4.99
N CYS A 26 -11.04 -40.65 -6.03
CA CYS A 26 -11.38 -39.70 -7.10
C CYS A 26 -12.16 -38.49 -6.56
N VAL A 27 -13.14 -38.72 -5.68
CA VAL A 27 -13.91 -37.65 -5.03
C VAL A 27 -13.01 -36.80 -4.14
N CYS A 28 -12.12 -37.40 -3.34
CA CYS A 28 -11.15 -36.63 -2.54
C CYS A 28 -10.25 -35.76 -3.41
N PHE A 29 -9.75 -36.27 -4.54
CA PHE A 29 -8.91 -35.49 -5.46
C PHE A 29 -9.64 -34.29 -6.07
N LEU A 30 -10.94 -34.42 -6.36
CA LEU A 30 -11.76 -33.32 -6.87
C LEU A 30 -12.05 -32.23 -5.83
N LEU A 31 -11.83 -32.51 -4.54
CA LEU A 31 -12.04 -31.57 -3.45
C LEU A 31 -10.76 -30.82 -3.01
N ILE A 32 -9.58 -31.17 -3.56
CA ILE A 32 -8.29 -30.63 -3.09
C ILE A 32 -7.97 -29.23 -3.60
N ASP A 33 -8.52 -28.77 -4.72
CA ASP A 33 -8.18 -27.45 -5.25
C ASP A 33 -9.39 -26.53 -5.25
N ARG A 34 -9.39 -25.54 -4.36
CA ARG A 34 -9.28 -24.10 -4.71
C ARG A 34 -8.97 -23.32 -3.43
N GLU A 35 -7.70 -23.25 -3.04
CA GLU A 35 -7.32 -22.10 -2.23
C GLU A 35 -7.63 -20.85 -3.05
N PRO A 36 -8.43 -19.90 -2.54
CA PRO A 36 -8.62 -18.64 -3.22
C PRO A 36 -7.25 -17.99 -3.28
N VAL A 37 -6.65 -17.95 -4.46
CA VAL A 37 -5.51 -17.10 -4.73
C VAL A 37 -5.99 -15.68 -4.43
N MET A 38 -5.66 -15.17 -3.25
CA MET A 38 -5.91 -13.79 -2.84
C MET A 38 -5.01 -12.88 -3.65
N GLN A 39 -5.30 -12.75 -4.95
CA GLN A 39 -4.87 -11.61 -5.72
C GLN A 39 -5.75 -10.44 -5.30
N GLY A 40 -5.33 -9.78 -4.23
CA GLY A 40 -5.85 -8.46 -3.89
C GLY A 40 -5.42 -7.50 -4.99
N VAL A 41 -6.27 -7.32 -6.00
CA VAL A 41 -6.15 -6.18 -6.89
C VAL A 41 -6.75 -5.01 -6.14
N SER A 42 -5.92 -4.04 -5.80
CA SER A 42 -6.32 -2.84 -5.12
C SER A 42 -7.10 -1.98 -6.13
N GLN A 43 -8.39 -2.28 -6.27
CA GLN A 43 -9.30 -1.63 -7.21
C GLN A 43 -9.93 -0.42 -6.50
N GLY A 44 -9.09 0.58 -6.25
CA GLY A 44 -9.49 1.85 -5.70
C GLY A 44 -8.34 2.84 -5.85
N ASN A 45 -8.63 4.11 -6.06
CA ASN A 45 -7.62 5.17 -5.94
C ASN A 45 -7.09 5.19 -4.49
N GLU A 46 -6.18 4.28 -4.11
CA GLU A 46 -5.66 4.20 -2.74
C GLU A 46 -4.70 5.33 -2.42
N TYR A 47 -4.11 5.95 -3.43
CA TYR A 47 -3.22 7.08 -3.26
C TYR A 47 -3.75 8.31 -3.99
N VAL A 48 -3.96 9.38 -3.23
CA VAL A 48 -4.12 10.73 -3.74
C VAL A 48 -2.72 11.27 -4.03
N ALA A 49 -2.52 11.79 -5.23
CA ALA A 49 -1.28 12.41 -5.64
C ALA A 49 -1.48 13.92 -5.81
N THR A 50 -0.62 14.71 -5.18
CA THR A 50 -0.52 16.14 -5.45
C THR A 50 0.84 16.41 -6.10
N SER A 51 0.82 17.03 -7.27
CA SER A 51 2.04 17.44 -7.97
C SER A 51 2.23 18.95 -7.86
N THR A 52 3.48 19.35 -7.76
CA THR A 52 3.90 20.75 -7.74
C THR A 52 4.91 21.00 -8.83
N ALA A 53 5.00 22.25 -9.27
CA ALA A 53 6.00 22.69 -10.23
C ALA A 53 7.06 23.55 -9.54
N SER A 54 8.22 23.71 -10.17
CA SER A 54 9.27 24.62 -9.70
C SER A 54 8.94 26.11 -9.91
N SER A 55 7.85 26.44 -10.61
CA SER A 55 7.47 27.82 -10.94
C SER A 55 6.04 28.12 -10.52
N ASN A 56 5.84 29.30 -9.96
CA ASN A 56 4.54 29.81 -9.52
C ASN A 56 3.51 29.84 -10.66
N ASN A 57 3.97 30.01 -11.91
CA ASN A 57 3.10 30.02 -13.09
C ASN A 57 2.46 28.65 -13.37
N TYR A 58 3.01 27.57 -12.81
CA TYR A 58 2.54 26.20 -13.01
C TYR A 58 2.11 25.52 -11.69
N GLY A 59 1.86 26.30 -10.64
CA GLY A 59 1.37 25.76 -9.36
C GLY A 59 2.47 25.31 -8.40
N ALA A 60 3.58 26.05 -8.31
CA ALA A 60 4.54 25.86 -7.23
C ALA A 60 3.90 26.12 -5.85
N PHE A 61 4.26 25.31 -4.87
CA PHE A 61 4.05 25.67 -3.47
C PHE A 61 5.13 26.65 -3.06
N THR A 62 4.70 27.87 -2.76
CA THR A 62 5.57 28.95 -2.24
C THR A 62 5.48 29.07 -0.73
N ASN A 63 4.50 28.40 -0.11
CA ASN A 63 4.21 28.44 1.31
C ASN A 63 3.85 27.05 1.79
N ASP A 64 3.92 26.87 3.11
CA ASP A 64 3.45 25.68 3.80
C ASP A 64 1.96 25.40 3.49
N GLN A 65 1.60 24.12 3.34
CA GLN A 65 0.25 23.73 2.96
C GLN A 65 -0.20 22.42 3.61
N LEU A 66 -1.50 22.33 3.91
CA LEU A 66 -2.15 21.08 4.32
C LEU A 66 -2.50 20.27 3.08
N LEU A 67 -1.92 19.08 2.96
CA LEU A 67 -2.18 18.18 1.83
C LEU A 67 -3.41 17.30 2.08
N LYS A 68 -3.62 16.90 3.34
CA LYS A 68 -4.75 16.05 3.74
C LYS A 68 -5.16 16.29 5.18
N THR A 69 -6.46 16.22 5.45
CA THR A 69 -7.04 16.18 6.80
C THR A 69 -7.36 14.75 7.22
N GLY A 70 -7.31 14.49 8.52
CA GLY A 70 -7.62 13.17 9.10
C GLY A 70 -6.46 12.19 9.03
N TRP A 71 -6.78 10.91 9.25
CA TRP A 71 -5.81 9.85 9.31
C TRP A 71 -5.44 9.35 7.91
N GLY A 72 -4.24 8.80 7.78
CA GLY A 72 -3.70 8.38 6.49
C GLY A 72 -2.24 7.97 6.55
N THR A 73 -1.62 7.72 5.40
CA THR A 73 -0.17 7.48 5.34
C THR A 73 0.49 8.20 4.18
N LEU A 74 1.71 8.67 4.41
CA LEU A 74 2.59 9.15 3.35
C LEU A 74 3.17 7.92 2.65
N GLY A 75 3.01 7.83 1.33
CA GLY A 75 3.45 6.69 0.54
C GLY A 75 4.76 6.95 -0.21
N SER A 76 4.82 8.02 -1.00
CA SER A 76 6.08 8.38 -1.66
C SER A 76 6.13 9.85 -2.03
N VAL A 77 7.34 10.35 -2.20
CA VAL A 77 7.62 11.67 -2.73
C VAL A 77 8.61 11.49 -3.88
N VAL A 78 8.16 11.84 -5.07
CA VAL A 78 8.97 11.78 -6.29
C VAL A 78 9.48 13.19 -6.55
N ILE A 79 10.79 13.37 -6.52
CA ILE A 79 11.44 14.63 -6.89
C ILE A 79 11.95 14.49 -8.32
N THR A 80 11.49 15.35 -9.22
CA THR A 80 11.87 15.30 -10.65
C THR A 80 12.80 16.44 -11.08
N GLY A 81 12.89 17.51 -10.28
CA GLY A 81 13.78 18.66 -10.51
C GLY A 81 14.92 18.74 -9.50
N ALA A 82 15.87 19.66 -9.74
CA ALA A 82 16.88 20.00 -8.74
C ALA A 82 16.20 20.55 -7.49
N ASN A 83 16.41 19.90 -6.33
CA ASN A 83 15.90 20.41 -5.08
C ASN A 83 16.65 21.69 -4.68
N THR A 84 15.91 22.74 -4.34
CA THR A 84 16.46 24.02 -3.89
C THR A 84 15.95 24.42 -2.51
N GLY A 85 15.28 23.50 -1.81
CA GLY A 85 14.66 23.79 -0.52
C GLY A 85 14.59 22.59 0.41
N VAL A 86 14.38 22.86 1.70
CA VAL A 86 14.13 21.82 2.70
C VAL A 86 12.63 21.61 2.79
N ILE A 87 12.19 20.37 2.52
CA ILE A 87 10.77 19.99 2.58
C ILE A 87 10.58 19.10 3.80
N ASN A 88 9.74 19.54 4.72
CA ASN A 88 9.42 18.78 5.92
C ASN A 88 7.95 18.36 5.89
N PHE A 89 7.69 17.11 6.22
CA PHE A 89 6.35 16.55 6.35
C PHE A 89 6.05 16.35 7.83
N TYR A 90 4.93 16.87 8.31
CA TYR A 90 4.52 16.76 9.71
C TYR A 90 3.13 16.14 9.85
N ASN A 91 2.90 15.48 10.99
CA ASN A 91 1.55 15.13 11.40
C ASN A 91 0.88 16.40 11.96
N ALA A 92 -0.31 16.73 11.49
CA ALA A 92 -1.05 17.86 12.04
C ALA A 92 -1.50 17.62 13.50
N SER A 93 -1.78 18.68 14.24
CA SER A 93 -2.31 18.62 15.62
C SER A 93 -3.83 18.51 15.64
N THR A 94 -4.46 18.99 14.58
CA THR A 94 -5.91 19.11 14.39
C THR A 94 -6.24 18.90 12.92
N SER A 95 -7.43 18.38 12.61
CA SER A 95 -7.93 18.27 11.23
C SER A 95 -8.41 19.61 10.64
N ASP A 96 -8.56 20.64 11.46
CA ASP A 96 -9.04 21.97 11.03
C ASP A 96 -7.87 22.96 10.92
N ILE A 97 -7.54 23.39 9.70
CA ILE A 97 -6.43 24.30 9.41
C ILE A 97 -6.65 25.69 10.02
N THR A 98 -7.90 26.14 10.10
CA THR A 98 -8.25 27.51 10.52
C THR A 98 -7.99 27.75 12.00
N LYS A 99 -7.90 26.67 12.78
CA LYS A 99 -7.59 26.69 14.22
C LYS A 99 -6.10 26.77 14.52
N ARG A 100 -5.24 26.83 13.49
CA ARG A 100 -3.78 26.87 13.65
C ARG A 100 -3.26 28.29 13.41
N THR A 101 -2.40 28.78 14.30
CA THR A 101 -1.76 30.10 14.13
C THR A 101 -0.95 30.13 12.83
N GLY A 102 -1.27 31.06 11.93
CA GLY A 102 -0.62 31.16 10.62
C GLY A 102 -0.85 29.97 9.69
N ASN A 103 -1.90 29.17 9.95
CA ASN A 103 -2.22 27.91 9.26
C ASN A 103 -1.15 26.80 9.38
N LYS A 104 -0.05 27.00 10.13
CA LYS A 104 1.08 26.06 10.22
C LYS A 104 0.76 24.79 11.02
N ALA A 105 1.51 23.70 10.80
CA ALA A 105 1.47 22.57 11.72
C ALA A 105 1.89 23.03 13.12
N THR A 106 1.05 22.75 14.13
CA THR A 106 1.40 23.02 15.53
C THR A 106 1.93 21.77 16.26
N THR A 107 2.19 20.67 15.55
CA THR A 107 2.95 19.53 16.11
C THR A 107 4.38 19.51 15.63
N THR A 108 5.23 18.90 16.44
CA THR A 108 6.65 18.66 16.19
C THR A 108 6.93 17.25 15.63
N LEU A 109 5.91 16.44 15.35
CA LEU A 109 6.11 15.07 14.87
C LEU A 109 6.44 15.10 13.37
N LEU A 110 7.74 15.22 13.10
CA LEU A 110 8.33 15.09 11.78
C LEU A 110 8.15 13.66 11.27
N ILE A 111 7.47 13.53 10.13
CA ILE A 111 7.24 12.28 9.41
C ILE A 111 8.41 11.99 8.48
N ALA A 112 8.81 12.98 7.70
CA ALA A 112 9.92 12.89 6.75
C ALA A 112 10.51 14.28 6.53
N SER A 113 11.82 14.36 6.33
CA SER A 113 12.52 15.58 5.94
C SER A 113 13.36 15.30 4.70
N MET A 114 13.27 16.20 3.72
CA MET A 114 14.04 16.17 2.49
C MET A 114 14.97 17.38 2.47
N PRO A 115 16.29 17.17 2.64
CA PRO A 115 17.24 18.27 2.60
C PRO A 115 17.33 18.87 1.20
N ALA A 116 17.74 20.14 1.10
CA ALA A 116 17.90 20.83 -0.18
C ALA A 116 18.92 20.15 -1.13
N SER A 117 19.85 19.36 -0.60
CA SER A 117 20.82 18.60 -1.38
C SER A 117 20.30 17.26 -1.94
N LEU A 118 19.03 16.94 -1.70
CA LEU A 118 18.44 15.69 -2.14
C LEU A 118 18.36 15.63 -3.67
N THR A 119 18.90 14.56 -4.25
CA THR A 119 18.88 14.30 -5.70
C THR A 119 17.47 14.02 -6.22
N ALA A 120 17.23 14.23 -7.51
CA ALA A 120 15.99 13.78 -8.14
C ALA A 120 15.87 12.24 -8.02
N GLY A 121 14.68 11.75 -7.68
CA GLY A 121 14.40 10.34 -7.43
C GLY A 121 13.07 10.10 -6.72
N THR A 122 12.72 8.83 -6.58
CA THR A 122 11.53 8.39 -5.84
C THR A 122 11.93 7.97 -4.44
N TYR A 123 11.37 8.64 -3.44
CA TYR A 123 11.58 8.35 -2.02
C TYR A 123 10.30 7.75 -1.46
N VAL A 124 10.37 6.49 -1.04
CA VAL A 124 9.21 5.76 -0.52
C VAL A 124 9.19 5.86 1.00
N PHE A 125 8.02 6.13 1.54
CA PHE A 125 7.75 6.21 2.98
C PHE A 125 6.61 5.25 3.31
N ASP A 126 6.67 4.67 4.50
CA ASP A 126 5.51 3.98 5.10
C ASP A 126 5.26 4.60 6.46
N ALA A 127 4.83 5.87 6.43
CA ALA A 127 4.71 6.67 7.63
C ALA A 127 3.26 7.12 7.81
N ILE A 128 2.70 6.83 8.99
CA ILE A 128 1.30 7.09 9.33
C ILE A 128 1.16 8.49 9.92
N PHE A 129 0.10 9.20 9.54
CA PHE A 129 -0.36 10.43 10.19
C PHE A 129 -1.81 10.26 10.64
N THR A 130 -2.19 10.95 11.71
CA THR A 130 -3.49 10.71 12.38
C THR A 130 -4.46 11.86 12.20
N ASN A 131 -3.98 13.10 12.20
CA ASN A 131 -4.86 14.27 12.17
C ASN A 131 -4.77 15.03 10.85
N GLY A 132 -3.68 14.84 10.11
CA GLY A 132 -3.49 15.36 8.77
C GLY A 132 -2.03 15.34 8.33
N LEU A 133 -1.81 15.46 7.02
CA LEU A 133 -0.49 15.55 6.42
C LEU A 133 -0.19 17.00 6.07
N TRP A 134 0.77 17.59 6.78
CA TRP A 134 1.24 18.95 6.54
C TRP A 134 2.57 18.93 5.81
N LEU A 135 2.70 19.79 4.81
CA LEU A 135 3.95 20.08 4.13
C LEU A 135 4.42 21.47 4.56
N GLU A 136 5.65 21.54 5.07
CA GLU A 136 6.36 22.77 5.36
C GLU A 136 7.54 22.92 4.38
N LEU A 137 7.65 24.11 3.80
CA LEU A 137 8.78 24.51 2.97
C LEU A 137 9.62 25.49 3.80
N GLU A 138 10.58 24.95 4.54
CA GLU A 138 11.36 25.72 5.53
C GLU A 138 12.18 26.83 4.85
N SER A 139 12.72 26.57 3.67
CA SER A 139 13.43 27.55 2.87
C SER A 139 13.51 27.14 1.40
N GLY A 140 13.75 28.13 0.53
CA GLY A 140 14.00 27.92 -0.89
C GLY A 140 12.74 27.78 -1.75
N SER A 141 12.91 27.29 -2.96
CA SER A 141 11.81 26.96 -3.87
C SER A 141 11.61 25.45 -3.90
N MET A 142 10.34 25.02 -3.87
CA MET A 142 10.03 23.61 -3.97
C MET A 142 10.31 23.11 -5.39
N PRO A 143 11.05 21.99 -5.56
CA PRO A 143 11.23 21.39 -6.88
C PRO A 143 9.91 20.83 -7.41
N THR A 144 9.89 20.47 -8.69
CA THR A 144 8.78 19.69 -9.25
C THR A 144 8.70 18.36 -8.52
N THR A 145 7.70 18.20 -7.66
CA THR A 145 7.52 16.99 -6.85
C THR A 145 6.13 16.43 -7.01
N THR A 146 6.02 15.10 -6.95
CA THR A 146 4.75 14.39 -6.84
C THR A 146 4.71 13.70 -5.49
N ILE A 147 3.75 14.07 -4.66
CA ILE A 147 3.58 13.56 -3.30
C ILE A 147 2.37 12.63 -3.31
N LEU A 148 2.59 11.37 -2.96
CA LEU A 148 1.57 10.32 -2.89
C LEU A 148 1.24 10.03 -1.42
N TYR A 149 -0.04 10.12 -1.08
CA TYR A 149 -0.55 9.86 0.26
C TYR A 149 -1.93 9.21 0.21
N ARG A 150 -2.29 8.45 1.26
CA ARG A 150 -3.62 7.85 1.45
C ARG A 150 -4.35 8.49 2.61
#